data_AF-A0A3M3RQZ8-F1
#
_entry.id   AF-A0A3M3RQZ8-F1
#
_cell.length_a   1.000
_cell.length_b   1.000
_cell.length_c   1.000
_cell.angle_alpha   90.00
_cell.angle_beta   90.00
_cell.angle_gamma   90.00
#
_symmetry.space_group_name_H-M   'P 1'
#
loop_
_entity.id
_entity.type
_entity.pdbx_description
1 polymer ?
#
loop_
_entity_poly.entity_id
_entity_poly.type
_entity_poly.pdbx_seq_one_letter_code
_entity_poly.pdbx_strand_id
1 'polypeptide(L)' 'MSNLDVYLPAVDGSQYRLHEKGESCKLAVHTLFSDDYAAPPIHMVIEVTTDSGKVVKVIIPYDQNGKASVRIDGETV' A
#
# COMPACT_ATOMS: atom_id res chain seq x y z
N MET A 1 -6.42 16.18 5.31
CA MET A 1 -6.36 14.78 5.77
C MET A 1 -6.15 13.92 4.53
N SER A 2 -5.18 13.02 4.56
CA SER A 2 -4.86 12.17 3.40
C SER A 2 -6.03 11.25 3.03
N ASN A 3 -6.15 10.91 1.76
CA ASN A 3 -7.08 9.92 1.22
C ASN A 3 -6.36 8.60 0.84
N LEU A 4 -5.22 8.36 1.47
CA LEU A 4 -4.23 7.34 1.14
C LEU A 4 -4.11 6.33 2.28
N ASP A 5 -4.07 5.06 1.95
CA ASP A 5 -3.69 3.96 2.84
C ASP A 5 -2.52 3.21 2.19
N VAL A 6 -1.47 2.92 2.96
CA VAL A 6 -0.29 2.19 2.48
C VAL A 6 -0.02 1.05 3.44
N TYR A 7 -0.03 -0.17 2.92
CA TYR A 7 0.15 -1.35 3.75
C TYR A 7 0.92 -2.47 3.04
N LEU A 8 1.49 -3.35 3.87
CA LEU A 8 2.32 -4.48 3.49
C LEU A 8 1.70 -5.77 4.03
N PRO A 9 0.96 -6.55 3.21
CA PRO A 9 0.63 -7.92 3.58
C PRO A 9 1.91 -8.74 3.66
N ALA A 10 1.97 -9.68 4.60
CA ALA A 10 3.12 -10.53 4.83
C ALA A 10 2.81 -12.02 4.62
N VAL A 11 3.87 -12.83 4.51
CA VAL A 11 3.78 -14.28 4.26
C VAL A 11 3.05 -15.07 5.34
N ASP A 12 3.00 -14.56 6.57
CA ASP A 12 2.33 -15.17 7.72
C ASP A 12 0.85 -14.74 7.86
N GLY A 13 0.35 -13.92 6.93
CA GLY A 13 -0.99 -13.35 6.96
C GLY A 13 -1.12 -12.08 7.80
N SER A 14 -0.05 -11.60 8.43
CA SER A 14 -0.04 -10.28 9.07
C SER A 14 -0.08 -9.15 8.02
N GLN A 15 -0.44 -7.95 8.48
CA GLN A 15 -0.47 -6.75 7.64
C GLN A 15 0.12 -5.57 8.41
N TYR A 16 1.20 -5.01 7.88
CA TYR A 16 1.82 -3.80 8.42
C TYR A 16 1.23 -2.56 7.75
N ARG A 17 0.80 -1.57 8.54
CA ARG A 17 0.25 -0.31 8.02
C ARG A 17 1.32 0.77 8.13
N LEU A 18 1.75 1.28 6.98
CA LEU A 18 2.80 2.30 6.91
C LEU A 18 2.23 3.71 7.01
N HIS A 19 0.99 3.86 6.57
CA HIS A 19 0.24 5.11 6.63
C HIS A 19 -1.25 4.83 6.51
N GLU A 20 -2.04 5.48 7.35
CA GLU A 20 -3.49 5.34 7.38
C GLU A 20 -4.21 6.58 6.82
N LYS A 21 -5.44 6.36 6.36
CA LYS A 21 -6.29 7.43 5.86
C LYS A 21 -6.52 8.48 6.96
N GLY A 22 -6.25 9.73 6.62
CA GLY A 22 -6.37 10.86 7.54
C GLY A 22 -5.05 11.34 8.11
N GLU A 23 -4.01 10.51 8.09
CA GLU A 23 -2.68 10.88 8.55
C GLU A 23 -2.02 11.92 7.64
N SER A 24 -0.93 12.51 8.12
CA SER A 24 -0.09 13.36 7.27
C SER A 24 0.67 12.50 6.27
N CYS A 25 0.61 12.85 4.98
CA CYS A 25 1.40 12.16 3.95
C CYS A 25 2.92 12.19 4.21
N LYS A 26 3.40 13.08 5.08
CA LYS A 26 4.79 13.07 5.57
C LYS A 26 5.14 11.74 6.26
N LEU A 27 4.19 11.15 6.98
CA LEU A 27 4.39 9.87 7.68
C LEU A 27 4.58 8.72 6.69
N ALA A 28 3.82 8.68 5.59
CA ALA A 28 3.98 7.65 4.54
C ALA A 28 5.42 7.59 4.00
N VAL A 29 6.05 8.76 3.82
CA VAL A 29 7.46 8.84 3.37
C VAL A 29 8.41 8.38 4.47
N HIS A 30 8.17 8.72 5.73
CA HIS A 30 9.06 8.38 6.83
C HIS A 30 9.05 6.88 7.17
N THR A 31 7.87 6.25 7.23
CA THR A 31 7.74 4.83 7.65
C THR A 31 8.34 3.86 6.64
N LEU A 32 8.38 4.23 5.36
CA LEU A 32 8.91 3.36 4.29
C LEU A 32 10.39 2.97 4.48
N PHE A 33 11.16 3.76 5.24
CA PHE A 33 12.61 3.59 5.38
C PHE A 33 13.06 3.16 6.77
N SER A 34 12.14 2.90 7.71
CA SER A 34 12.50 2.85 9.14
C SER A 34 12.27 1.53 9.87
N ASP A 35 11.63 0.53 9.25
CA ASP A 35 11.07 -0.60 10.01
C ASP A 35 11.69 -1.96 9.65
N ASP A 36 11.88 -2.79 10.68
CA ASP A 36 12.41 -4.16 10.63
C ASP A 36 11.20 -5.12 10.71
N TYR A 37 10.61 -5.45 9.56
CA TYR A 37 9.41 -6.30 9.52
C TYR A 37 9.74 -7.74 9.93
N ALA A 38 9.03 -8.25 10.94
CA ALA A 38 9.23 -9.61 11.46
C ALA A 38 8.98 -10.69 10.39
N ALA A 39 7.84 -10.62 9.71
CA ALA A 39 7.52 -11.48 8.58
C ALA A 39 7.77 -10.73 7.26
N PRO A 40 8.41 -11.36 6.26
CA PRO A 40 8.66 -10.73 4.98
C PRO A 40 7.36 -10.26 4.29
N PRO A 41 7.28 -9.00 3.85
CA PRO A 41 6.21 -8.52 2.98
C PRO A 41 6.13 -9.29 1.66
N ILE A 42 4.92 -9.57 1.17
CA ILE A 42 4.70 -10.21 -0.14
C ILE A 42 4.62 -9.20 -1.29
N HIS A 43 4.09 -8.01 -1.00
CA HIS A 43 3.99 -6.87 -1.92
C HIS A 43 3.59 -5.63 -1.12
N MET A 44 3.71 -4.46 -1.73
CA MET A 44 3.15 -3.23 -1.21
C MET A 44 1.80 -2.94 -1.87
N VAL A 45 0.84 -2.49 -1.09
CA VAL A 45 -0.43 -1.94 -1.60
C VAL A 45 -0.52 -0.48 -1.25
N ILE A 46 -0.80 0.33 -2.26
CA ILE A 46 -1.16 1.73 -2.14
C ILE A 46 -2.63 1.84 -2.53
N GLU A 47 -3.48 2.21 -1.59
CA GLU A 47 -4.91 2.38 -1.80
C GLU A 47 -5.29 3.87 -1.70
N VAL A 48 -6.01 4.37 -2.70
CA VAL A 48 -6.46 5.76 -2.76
C VAL A 48 -7.96 5.78 -2.98
N THR A 49 -8.69 6.49 -2.10
CA THR A 49 -10.10 6.83 -2.36
C THR A 49 -10.15 8.15 -3.14
N THR A 50 -10.66 8.13 -4.38
CA THR A 50 -10.84 9.35 -5.18
C THR A 50 -12.02 10.18 -4.67
N ASP A 51 -12.12 11.43 -5.14
CA ASP A 51 -13.28 12.30 -4.82
C ASP A 51 -14.61 11.73 -5.35
N SER A 52 -14.55 10.91 -6.41
CA SER A 52 -15.71 10.17 -6.93
C SER A 52 -16.07 8.93 -6.10
N GLY A 53 -15.32 8.63 -5.04
CA GLY A 53 -15.51 7.46 -4.19
C GLY A 53 -14.91 6.16 -4.72
N LYS A 54 -14.25 6.19 -5.89
CA LYS A 54 -13.59 5.01 -6.45
C LYS A 54 -12.35 4.64 -5.64
N VAL A 55 -12.07 3.35 -5.56
CA VAL A 55 -10.89 2.82 -4.89
C VAL A 55 -9.87 2.43 -5.94
N VAL A 56 -8.77 3.18 -5.98
CA VAL A 56 -7.61 2.85 -6.82
C VAL A 56 -6.62 2.09 -5.94
N LYS A 57 -6.23 0.88 -6.37
CA LYS A 57 -5.18 0.09 -5.74
C LYS A 57 -4.00 -0.05 -6.68
N VAL A 58 -2.83 0.36 -6.24
CA VAL A 58 -1.55 0.04 -6.89
C VAL A 58 -0.90 -1.07 -6.08
N ILE A 59 -0.66 -2.21 -6.71
CA ILE A 59 -0.03 -3.38 -6.10
C ILE A 59 1.36 -3.52 -6.69
N ILE A 60 2.38 -3.37 -5.85
CA ILE A 60 3.80 -3.42 -6.24
C ILE A 60 4.40 -4.70 -5.69
N PRO A 61 4.68 -5.72 -6.52
CA PRO A 61 5.22 -7.00 -6.06
C PRO A 61 6.63 -6.85 -5.48
N TYR A 62 6.93 -7.68 -4.48
CA TYR A 62 8.28 -7.81 -3.94
C TYR A 62 9.13 -8.77 -4.80
N ASP A 63 9.36 -8.39 -6.06
CA ASP A 63 10.10 -9.15 -7.07
C ASP A 63 10.82 -8.20 -8.04
N GLN A 64 12.10 -8.47 -8.33
CA GLN A 64 12.92 -7.69 -9.27
C GLN A 64 12.36 -7.67 -10.69
N ASN A 65 11.62 -8.71 -11.10
CA ASN A 65 10.99 -8.80 -12.42
C ASN A 65 9.47 -8.57 -12.36
N GLY A 66 8.94 -8.33 -11.16
CA GLY A 66 7.52 -8.09 -10.96
C GLY A 66 7.10 -6.76 -11.57
N LYS A 67 5.91 -6.74 -12.19
CA LYS A 67 5.31 -5.51 -12.68
C LYS A 67 4.28 -5.02 -11.66
N ALA A 68 4.31 -3.74 -11.35
CA ALA A 68 3.21 -3.12 -10.63
C ALA A 68 1.92 -3.29 -11.43
N SER A 69 0.80 -3.51 -10.72
CA SER A 69 -0.53 -3.58 -11.32
C SER A 69 -1.42 -2.52 -10.69
N VAL A 70 -2.34 -1.98 -11.48
CA VAL A 70 -3.32 -1.00 -11.03
C VAL A 70 -4.70 -1.62 -11.14
N ARG A 71 -5.50 -1.43 -10.09
CA ARG A 71 -6.92 -1.81 -10.09
C ARG A 71 -7.77 -0.61 -9.71
N ILE A 72 -8.92 -0.48 -10.37
CA ILE A 72 -9.95 0.50 -10.04
C ILE A 72 -11.21 -0.27 -9.69
N ASP A 73 -11.71 -0.10 -8.46
CA ASP A 73 -12.89 -0.82 -7.94
C ASP A 73 -12.78 -2.36 -8.08
N GLY A 74 -11.55 -2.87 -8.01
CA GLY A 74 -11.23 -4.30 -8.14
C GLY A 74 -10.93 -4.76 -9.57
N GLU A 75 -11.23 -3.96 -10.58
CA GLU A 75 -10.95 -4.27 -11.99
C GLU A 75 -9.53 -3.85 -12.39
N THR A 76 -8.79 -4.73 -13.06
CA THR A 76 -7.45 -4.43 -13.58
C THR A 76 -7.55 -3.47 -14.78
N VAL A 77 -6.69 -2.46 -14.80
CA VAL A 77 -6.54 -1.49 -15.91
C VAL A 77 -5.34 -1.84 -16.77
#